data_AF-T1GPK9-F1
#
_entry.id   AF-T1GPK9-F1
#
_cell.length_a   1.000
_cell.length_b   1.000
_cell.length_c   1.000
_cell.angle_alpha   90.00
_cell.angle_beta   90.00
_cell.angle_gamma   90.00
#
_symmetry.space_group_name_H-M   'P 1'
#
loop_
_entity.id
_entity.type
_entity.pdbx_description
1 polymer ?
#
loop_
_entity_poly.entity_id
_entity_poly.type
_entity_poly.pdbx_seq_one_letter_code
_entity_poly.pdbx_strand_id
1 'polypeptide(L)'
;MAEAHSAVAFSFSITHEGWDINYDQEVLNLVWQSGLRSWKKRLARARNGIRNGVFPAHIQSLWLITAIAIGLHFTGYQVPFNLVNRILPYLPSNSTNWQIGACFLAGLLVWLSICFSMRYTLKLLLMYKGWMYESRAPGRKISLKTKLWGVAFPRSLPRLPVPSVHNTMERYLRSVRPLLDNENYERMEKLAKEFENTIGKKLQRYLLLKSWWSTNYVSDWWEEYVYLRGRSPLMVNSNFYATDAIFQHLTENQAARAGMI
;
A
#
# COMPACT_ATOMS: atom_id res chain seq x y z
N MET A 1 -8.93 -28.47 -28.53
CA MET A 1 -8.94 -29.92 -28.19
C MET A 1 -7.51 -30.49 -28.03
N ALA A 2 -6.51 -29.72 -27.58
CA ALA A 2 -5.13 -30.20 -27.39
C ALA A 2 -4.70 -30.36 -25.91
N GLU A 3 -5.52 -29.90 -24.95
CA GLU A 3 -5.16 -29.90 -23.52
C GLU A 3 -5.53 -31.20 -22.78
N ALA A 4 -6.28 -32.12 -23.41
CA ALA A 4 -6.72 -33.37 -22.79
C ALA A 4 -5.69 -34.51 -22.87
N HIS A 5 -4.68 -34.41 -23.75
CA HIS A 5 -3.65 -35.45 -23.92
C HIS A 5 -2.52 -35.37 -22.88
N SER A 6 -2.38 -34.26 -22.16
CA SER A 6 -1.32 -34.06 -21.15
C SER A 6 -1.62 -34.66 -19.77
N ALA A 7 -2.69 -35.46 -19.62
CA ALA A 7 -3.19 -35.90 -18.32
C ALA A 7 -2.68 -37.27 -17.84
N VAL A 8 -1.79 -37.95 -18.59
CA VAL A 8 -1.25 -39.26 -18.19
C VAL A 8 0.26 -39.17 -18.04
N ALA A 9 0.72 -38.54 -16.94
CA ALA A 9 2.15 -38.48 -16.58
C ALA A 9 2.73 -39.87 -16.20
N PHE A 10 1.85 -40.80 -15.84
CA PHE A 10 2.16 -42.17 -15.48
C PHE A 10 1.09 -43.07 -16.09
N SER A 11 1.49 -43.96 -17.00
CA SER A 11 0.63 -45.07 -17.44
C SER A 11 1.11 -46.34 -16.76
N PHE A 12 0.26 -46.94 -15.94
CA PHE A 12 0.48 -48.25 -15.36
C PHE A 12 -0.30 -49.27 -16.16
N SER A 13 0.41 -50.20 -16.81
CA SER A 13 -0.20 -51.33 -17.52
C SER A 13 0.36 -52.63 -16.98
N ILE A 14 -0.53 -53.56 -16.61
CA ILE A 14 -0.17 -54.92 -16.22
C ILE A 14 -0.12 -55.76 -17.50
N THR A 15 1.06 -56.25 -17.87
CA THR A 15 1.24 -57.16 -19.01
C THR A 15 1.50 -58.57 -18.51
N HIS A 16 1.39 -59.57 -19.39
CA HIS A 16 1.65 -60.97 -19.05
C HIS A 16 3.11 -61.23 -18.59
N GLU A 17 4.03 -60.29 -18.84
CA GLU A 17 5.44 -60.34 -18.41
C GLU A 17 5.73 -59.57 -17.12
N GLY A 18 4.75 -58.85 -16.54
CA GLY A 18 4.92 -58.13 -15.28
C GLY A 18 4.28 -56.74 -15.27
N TRP A 19 4.85 -55.83 -14.48
CA TRP A 19 4.39 -54.43 -14.36
C TRP A 19 5.20 -53.54 -15.30
N ASP A 20 4.53 -52.89 -16.26
CA ASP A 20 5.17 -51.90 -17.14
C ASP A 20 4.76 -50.48 -16.70
N ILE A 21 5.77 -49.67 -16.34
CA ILE A 21 5.61 -48.30 -15.85
C ILE A 21 6.30 -47.38 -16.85
N ASN A 22 5.50 -46.74 -17.71
CA ASN A 22 5.98 -45.73 -18.63
C ASN A 22 5.75 -44.33 -18.03
N TYR A 23 6.82 -43.53 -17.93
CA TYR A 23 6.78 -42.17 -17.40
C TYR A 23 7.44 -41.19 -18.38
N ASP A 24 6.76 -40.08 -18.62
CA ASP A 24 7.24 -39.03 -19.51
C ASP A 24 8.12 -38.04 -18.73
N GLN A 25 9.41 -38.02 -19.06
CA GLN A 25 10.38 -37.13 -18.43
C GLN A 25 10.06 -35.65 -18.64
N GLU A 26 9.44 -35.28 -19.77
CA GLU A 26 9.04 -33.91 -20.06
C GLU A 26 7.87 -33.49 -19.17
N VAL A 27 6.88 -34.35 -19.00
CA VAL A 27 5.75 -34.12 -18.10
C VAL A 27 6.21 -34.04 -16.65
N LEU A 28 7.12 -34.92 -16.21
CA LEU A 28 7.70 -34.85 -14.87
C LEU A 28 8.47 -33.54 -14.62
N ASN A 29 9.25 -33.08 -15.60
CA ASN A 29 9.95 -31.80 -15.52
C ASN A 29 8.97 -30.62 -15.46
N LEU A 30 7.87 -30.65 -16.21
CA LEU A 30 6.82 -29.62 -16.16
C LEU A 30 6.12 -29.59 -14.80
N VAL A 31 5.77 -30.76 -14.25
CA VAL A 31 5.18 -30.89 -12.90
C VAL A 31 6.15 -30.36 -11.85
N TRP A 32 7.43 -30.73 -11.91
CA TRP A 32 8.48 -30.24 -11.01
C TRP A 32 8.63 -28.71 -11.06
N GLN A 33 8.75 -28.13 -12.25
CA GLN A 33 8.85 -26.68 -12.43
C GLN A 33 7.58 -25.96 -11.94
N SER A 34 6.40 -26.54 -12.15
CA SER A 34 5.13 -25.98 -11.65
C SER A 34 5.07 -26.01 -10.12
N GLY A 35 5.56 -27.08 -9.50
CA GLY A 35 5.69 -27.25 -8.05
C GLY A 35 6.63 -26.20 -7.45
N LEU A 36 7.83 -26.04 -8.02
CA LEU A 36 8.79 -25.01 -7.61
C LEU A 36 8.20 -23.59 -7.71
N ARG A 37 7.53 -23.26 -8.81
CA ARG A 37 6.85 -21.96 -9.00
C ARG A 37 5.75 -21.74 -7.95
N SER A 38 4.95 -22.77 -7.67
CA SER A 38 3.87 -22.73 -6.67
C SER A 38 4.42 -22.51 -5.26
N TRP A 39 5.49 -23.23 -4.90
CA TRP A 39 6.14 -23.09 -3.60
C TRP A 39 6.77 -21.71 -3.41
N LYS A 40 7.47 -21.20 -4.44
CA LYS A 40 8.02 -19.83 -4.44
C LYS A 40 6.92 -18.77 -4.25
N LYS A 41 5.78 -18.91 -4.94
CA LYS A 41 4.62 -18.02 -4.78
C LYS A 41 4.00 -18.12 -3.38
N ARG A 42 3.95 -19.32 -2.80
CA ARG A 42 3.44 -19.53 -1.43
C ARG A 42 4.33 -18.84 -0.40
N LEU A 43 5.65 -18.99 -0.50
CA LEU A 43 6.60 -18.29 0.35
C LEU A 43 6.52 -16.78 0.20
N ALA A 44 6.41 -16.26 -1.03
CA ALA A 44 6.24 -14.84 -1.28
C ALA A 44 4.95 -14.30 -0.65
N ARG A 45 3.83 -15.03 -0.77
CA ARG A 45 2.56 -14.67 -0.11
C ARG A 45 2.66 -14.73 1.41
N ALA A 46 3.31 -15.73 1.98
CA ALA A 46 3.54 -15.84 3.42
C ALA A 46 4.38 -14.66 3.93
N ARG A 47 5.50 -14.34 3.25
CA ARG A 47 6.36 -13.20 3.57
C ARG A 47 5.60 -11.87 3.48
N ASN A 48 4.81 -11.68 2.42
CA ASN A 48 3.98 -10.49 2.25
C ASN A 48 2.87 -10.43 3.30
N GLY A 49 2.29 -11.57 3.68
CA GLY A 49 1.31 -11.69 4.75
C GLY A 49 1.87 -11.23 6.10
N ILE A 50 3.08 -11.67 6.45
CA ILE A 50 3.77 -11.22 7.67
C ILE A 50 4.06 -9.72 7.59
N ARG A 51 4.64 -9.25 6.48
CA ARG A 51 4.98 -7.83 6.29
C ARG A 51 3.75 -6.92 6.36
N ASN A 52 2.63 -7.34 5.76
CA ASN A 52 1.38 -6.59 5.76
C ASN A 52 0.62 -6.74 7.08
N GLY A 53 0.77 -7.86 7.78
CA GLY A 53 0.14 -8.09 9.08
C GLY A 53 0.66 -7.17 10.18
N VAL A 54 1.92 -6.78 10.06
CA VAL A 54 2.66 -5.90 10.99
C VAL A 54 2.53 -4.41 10.64
N PHE A 55 2.04 -4.09 9.44
CA PHE A 55 1.79 -2.70 9.03
C PHE A 55 0.82 -2.01 10.01
N PRO A 56 1.11 -0.77 10.47
CA PRO A 56 2.10 0.18 9.95
C PRO A 56 3.51 0.10 10.53
N ALA A 57 3.80 -0.81 11.48
CA ALA A 57 5.12 -0.92 12.08
C ALA A 57 6.13 -1.60 11.13
N HIS A 58 7.42 -1.33 11.32
CA HIS A 58 8.51 -1.98 10.59
C HIS A 58 9.16 -3.08 11.43
N ILE A 59 9.58 -4.20 10.83
CA ILE A 59 10.17 -5.32 11.61
C ILE A 59 11.47 -4.94 12.34
N GLN A 60 12.20 -3.92 11.84
CA GLN A 60 13.38 -3.41 12.53
C GLN A 60 13.06 -2.73 13.87
N SER A 61 11.85 -2.21 14.03
CA SER A 61 11.45 -1.58 15.30
C SER A 61 11.34 -2.60 16.44
N LEU A 62 11.11 -3.89 16.15
CA LEU A 62 11.16 -4.96 17.16
C LEU A 62 12.57 -5.08 17.78
N TRP A 63 13.59 -5.05 16.93
CA TRP A 63 14.99 -5.12 17.38
C TRP A 63 15.36 -3.90 18.23
N LEU A 64 14.88 -2.70 17.85
CA LEU A 64 15.08 -1.49 18.63
C LEU A 64 14.42 -1.58 20.02
N ILE A 65 13.14 -2.00 20.08
CA ILE A 65 12.43 -2.15 21.36
C ILE A 65 13.11 -3.21 22.23
N THR A 66 13.56 -4.31 21.64
CA THR A 66 14.30 -5.36 22.35
C THR A 66 15.63 -4.83 22.90
N ALA A 67 16.40 -4.08 22.11
CA ALA A 67 17.66 -3.48 22.55
C ALA A 67 17.45 -2.51 23.72
N ILE A 68 16.39 -1.69 23.66
CA ILE A 68 16.00 -0.79 24.75
C ILE A 68 15.61 -1.60 26.00
N ALA A 69 14.81 -2.67 25.83
CA ALA A 69 14.40 -3.53 26.95
C ALA A 69 15.61 -4.20 27.64
N ILE A 70 16.59 -4.68 26.86
CA ILE A 70 17.85 -5.22 27.37
C ILE A 70 18.61 -4.14 28.16
N GLY A 71 18.80 -2.95 27.57
CA GLY A 71 19.50 -1.86 28.23
C GLY A 71 18.85 -1.44 29.56
N LEU A 72 17.53 -1.30 29.58
CA LEU A 72 16.77 -0.95 30.80
C LEU A 72 16.85 -2.06 31.87
N HIS A 73 16.81 -3.33 31.46
CA HIS A 73 16.89 -4.46 32.38
C HIS A 73 18.24 -4.52 33.09
N PHE A 74 19.35 -4.42 32.34
CA PHE A 74 20.70 -4.51 32.92
C PHE A 74 21.16 -3.24 33.65
N THR A 75 20.57 -2.08 33.36
CA THR A 75 20.82 -0.84 34.12
C THR A 75 20.00 -0.76 35.41
N GLY A 76 19.08 -1.72 35.65
CA GLY A 76 18.26 -1.76 36.85
C GLY A 76 17.18 -0.67 36.91
N TYR A 77 16.88 -0.02 35.79
CA TYR A 77 15.87 1.04 35.75
C TYR A 77 14.46 0.45 35.92
N GLN A 78 13.66 1.06 36.80
CA GLN A 78 12.30 0.58 37.07
C GLN A 78 11.35 1.02 35.95
N VAL A 79 11.02 0.09 35.06
CA VAL A 79 10.04 0.30 33.97
C VAL A 79 8.63 -0.05 34.46
N PRO A 80 7.59 0.75 34.13
CA PRO A 80 6.20 0.40 34.45
C PRO A 80 5.82 -0.98 33.89
N PHE A 81 4.98 -1.71 34.64
CA PHE A 81 4.54 -3.10 34.37
C PHE A 81 5.62 -4.20 34.43
N ASN A 82 6.90 -3.83 34.32
CA ASN A 82 8.09 -4.67 34.46
C ASN A 82 7.94 -6.09 33.88
N LEU A 83 7.62 -6.15 32.59
CA LEU A 83 7.26 -7.39 31.89
C LEU A 83 8.36 -8.44 31.93
N VAL A 84 9.63 -8.02 31.89
CA VAL A 84 10.79 -8.93 31.93
C VAL A 84 10.77 -9.75 33.23
N ASN A 85 10.59 -9.11 34.37
CA ASN A 85 10.52 -9.78 35.67
C ASN A 85 9.27 -10.64 35.86
N ARG A 86 8.21 -10.39 35.09
CA ARG A 86 7.03 -11.28 35.05
C ARG A 86 7.25 -12.52 34.18
N ILE A 87 8.12 -12.44 33.17
CA ILE A 87 8.41 -13.54 32.24
C ILE A 87 9.50 -14.45 32.81
N LEU A 88 10.51 -13.88 33.49
CA LEU A 88 11.64 -14.61 34.07
C LEU A 88 11.27 -15.86 34.90
N PRO A 89 10.23 -15.87 35.75
CA PRO A 89 9.85 -17.05 36.54
C PRO A 89 9.39 -18.24 35.70
N TYR A 90 8.97 -18.02 34.45
CA TYR A 90 8.54 -19.09 33.54
C TYR A 90 9.70 -19.65 32.71
N LEU A 91 10.90 -19.07 32.82
CA LEU A 91 12.09 -19.54 32.11
C LEU A 91 12.88 -20.51 32.99
N PRO A 92 13.56 -21.50 32.39
CA PRO A 92 14.18 -22.61 33.12
C PRO A 92 15.40 -22.21 33.94
N SER A 93 16.00 -21.04 33.71
CA SER A 93 17.16 -20.56 34.46
C SER A 93 17.25 -19.03 34.42
N ASN A 94 17.95 -18.44 35.38
CA ASN A 94 18.23 -17.01 35.46
C ASN A 94 19.60 -16.62 34.87
N SER A 95 20.12 -17.41 33.92
CA SER A 95 21.35 -17.06 33.23
C SER A 95 21.16 -15.86 32.29
N THR A 96 22.25 -15.19 31.92
CA THR A 96 22.24 -14.02 31.04
C THR A 96 21.50 -14.29 29.72
N ASN A 97 21.62 -15.49 29.17
CA ASN A 97 20.94 -15.87 27.93
C ASN A 97 19.40 -15.91 28.10
N TRP A 98 18.92 -16.42 29.24
CA TRP A 98 17.49 -16.45 29.54
C TRP A 98 16.95 -15.07 29.90
N GLN A 99 17.75 -14.21 30.53
CA GLN A 99 17.39 -12.81 30.74
C GLN A 99 17.25 -12.04 29.42
N ILE A 100 18.16 -12.24 28.47
CA ILE A 100 18.05 -11.69 27.12
C ILE A 100 16.81 -12.26 26.41
N GLY A 101 16.55 -13.56 26.54
CA GLY A 101 15.33 -14.20 26.04
C GLY A 101 14.05 -13.58 26.61
N ALA A 102 14.00 -13.31 27.91
CA ALA A 102 12.89 -12.63 28.57
C ALA A 102 12.71 -11.20 28.04
N CYS A 103 13.80 -10.47 27.80
CA CYS A 103 13.77 -9.14 27.20
C CYS A 103 13.21 -9.16 25.78
N PHE A 104 13.58 -10.15 24.96
CA PHE A 104 13.02 -10.33 23.63
C PHE A 104 11.51 -10.65 23.68
N LEU A 105 11.08 -11.55 24.56
CA LEU A 105 9.66 -11.88 24.72
C LEU A 105 8.84 -10.68 25.19
N ALA A 106 9.34 -9.92 26.18
CA ALA A 106 8.73 -8.67 26.61
C ALA A 106 8.66 -7.65 25.48
N GLY A 107 9.76 -7.45 24.75
CA GLY A 107 9.85 -6.56 23.61
C GLY A 107 8.88 -6.94 22.48
N LEU A 108 8.74 -8.25 22.20
CA LEU A 108 7.80 -8.79 21.23
C LEU A 108 6.34 -8.52 21.63
N LEU A 109 5.98 -8.72 22.91
CA LEU A 109 4.63 -8.43 23.41
C LEU A 109 4.29 -6.95 23.31
N VAL A 110 5.22 -6.06 23.70
CA VAL A 110 5.05 -4.61 23.58
C VAL A 110 4.92 -4.22 22.11
N TRP A 111 5.80 -4.74 21.26
CA TRP A 111 5.80 -4.44 19.84
C TRP A 111 4.51 -4.90 19.15
N LEU A 112 4.03 -6.12 19.42
CA LEU A 112 2.74 -6.62 18.93
C LEU A 112 1.59 -5.75 19.42
N SER A 113 1.60 -5.35 20.70
CA SER A 113 0.57 -4.47 21.27
C SER A 113 0.53 -3.11 20.57
N ILE A 114 1.69 -2.52 20.27
CA ILE A 114 1.81 -1.28 19.49
C ILE A 114 1.28 -1.50 18.07
N CYS A 115 1.68 -2.58 17.39
CA CYS A 115 1.22 -2.90 16.04
C CYS A 115 -0.30 -3.04 15.98
N PHE A 116 -0.89 -3.82 16.90
CA PHE A 116 -2.34 -3.99 16.98
C PHE A 116 -3.04 -2.67 17.29
N SER A 117 -2.55 -1.91 18.27
CA SER A 117 -3.11 -0.59 18.61
C SER A 117 -3.12 0.36 17.41
N MET A 118 -1.99 0.51 16.71
CA MET A 118 -1.88 1.33 15.50
C MET A 118 -2.82 0.84 14.38
N ARG A 119 -2.93 -0.47 14.18
CA ARG A 119 -3.81 -1.04 13.16
C ARG A 119 -5.28 -0.81 13.48
N TYR A 120 -5.69 -0.99 14.73
CA TYR A 120 -7.06 -0.77 15.15
C TYR A 120 -7.43 0.70 15.16
N THR A 121 -6.52 1.60 15.55
CA THR A 121 -6.77 3.05 15.45
C THR A 121 -6.95 3.47 14.00
N LEU A 122 -6.09 3.02 13.07
CA LEU A 122 -6.27 3.25 11.63
C LEU A 122 -7.59 2.67 11.10
N LYS A 123 -7.98 1.47 11.53
CA LYS A 123 -9.25 0.85 11.12
C LYS A 123 -10.45 1.64 11.63
N LEU A 124 -10.47 2.02 12.91
CA LEU A 124 -11.52 2.84 13.51
C LEU A 124 -11.63 4.21 12.83
N LEU A 125 -10.47 4.80 12.50
CA LEU A 125 -10.37 6.08 11.80
C LEU A 125 -10.99 6.02 10.41
N LEU A 126 -10.62 5.00 9.62
CA LEU A 126 -11.12 4.83 8.24
C LEU A 126 -12.56 4.30 8.19
N MET A 127 -13.04 3.70 9.28
CA MET A 127 -14.41 3.22 9.39
C MET A 127 -15.41 4.36 9.56
N TYR A 128 -15.01 5.47 10.21
CA TYR A 128 -15.89 6.63 10.35
C TYR A 128 -16.02 7.39 9.03
N LYS A 129 -17.20 7.29 8.41
CA LYS A 129 -17.58 8.03 7.20
C LYS A 129 -18.60 9.15 7.45
N GLY A 130 -18.97 9.38 8.71
CA GLY A 130 -19.97 10.40 9.07
C GLY A 130 -19.58 11.81 8.62
N TRP A 131 -18.28 12.12 8.64
CA TRP A 131 -17.72 13.39 8.15
C TRP A 131 -18.04 13.69 6.67
N MET A 132 -18.30 12.66 5.85
CA MET A 132 -18.60 12.80 4.42
C MET A 132 -20.06 13.18 4.21
N TYR A 133 -20.97 12.62 5.01
CA TYR A 133 -22.43 12.73 4.84
C TYR A 133 -23.08 13.77 5.75
N GLU A 134 -22.32 14.39 6.65
CA GLU A 134 -22.82 15.51 7.46
C GLU A 134 -23.14 16.73 6.57
N SER A 135 -24.36 17.24 6.72
CA SER A 135 -24.81 18.45 6.01
C SER A 135 -23.96 19.65 6.40
N ARG A 136 -23.47 20.37 5.39
CA ARG A 136 -22.70 21.62 5.54
C ARG A 136 -23.56 22.86 5.30
N ALA A 137 -24.88 22.71 5.33
CA ALA A 137 -25.82 23.80 5.09
C ALA A 137 -25.70 24.90 6.16
N PRO A 138 -26.01 26.17 5.83
CA PRO A 138 -26.03 27.27 6.79
C PRO A 138 -26.89 26.94 8.03
N GLY A 139 -26.36 27.21 9.22
CA GLY A 139 -27.04 26.95 10.50
C GLY A 139 -26.90 25.52 11.06
N ARG A 140 -26.33 24.57 10.32
CA ARG A 140 -26.03 23.21 10.85
C ARG A 140 -24.66 23.17 11.51
N LYS A 141 -24.60 22.58 12.71
CA LYS A 141 -23.34 22.39 13.47
C LYS A 141 -22.76 21.02 13.16
N ILE A 142 -21.46 20.99 12.84
CA ILE A 142 -20.68 19.74 12.69
C ILE A 142 -20.77 18.94 14.00
N SER A 143 -20.97 17.63 13.90
CA SER A 143 -21.03 16.73 15.05
C SER A 143 -19.74 16.77 15.84
N LEU A 144 -19.83 16.64 17.16
CA LEU A 144 -18.66 16.50 18.03
C LEU A 144 -17.78 15.31 17.61
N LYS A 145 -18.38 14.24 17.08
CA LYS A 145 -17.66 13.07 16.53
C LYS A 145 -16.80 13.45 15.32
N THR A 146 -17.34 14.21 14.37
CA THR A 146 -16.59 14.71 13.20
C THR A 146 -15.51 15.71 13.61
N LYS A 147 -15.79 16.57 14.60
CA LYS A 147 -14.79 17.51 15.13
C LYS A 147 -13.62 16.77 15.78
N LEU A 148 -13.89 15.79 16.65
CA LEU A 148 -12.85 14.98 17.30
C LEU A 148 -12.07 14.15 16.28
N TRP A 149 -12.75 13.56 15.29
CA TRP A 149 -12.10 12.84 14.19
C TRP A 149 -11.17 13.77 13.38
N GLY A 150 -11.64 14.97 13.05
CA GLY A 150 -10.88 15.96 12.27
C GLY A 150 -9.70 16.58 13.02
N VAL A 151 -9.81 16.80 14.33
CA VAL A 151 -8.70 17.30 15.18
C VAL A 151 -7.64 16.23 15.35
N ALA A 152 -8.05 14.96 15.49
CA ALA A 152 -7.12 13.90 15.81
C ALA A 152 -6.16 13.57 14.65
N PHE A 153 -6.52 13.80 13.37
CA PHE A 153 -5.81 13.13 12.25
C PHE A 153 -5.60 13.89 10.92
N PRO A 154 -5.43 15.23 10.85
CA PRO A 154 -5.08 15.90 9.58
C PRO A 154 -3.65 15.57 9.09
N ARG A 155 -2.78 15.02 9.95
CA ARG A 155 -1.36 14.71 9.65
C ARG A 155 -1.04 13.25 9.31
N SER A 156 -2.02 12.36 9.33
CA SER A 156 -1.82 10.91 9.14
C SER A 156 -2.06 10.42 7.71
N LEU A 157 -2.35 11.32 6.75
CA LEU A 157 -2.44 10.95 5.35
C LEU A 157 -1.04 10.58 4.82
N PRO A 158 -0.87 9.43 4.15
CA PRO A 158 0.40 9.08 3.54
C PRO A 158 0.74 10.12 2.46
N ARG A 159 2.02 10.49 2.38
CA ARG A 159 2.51 11.35 1.30
C ARG A 159 2.31 10.65 -0.04
N LEU A 160 2.06 11.44 -1.08
CA LEU A 160 1.94 10.92 -2.44
C LEU A 160 3.26 10.22 -2.84
N PRO A 161 3.26 8.92 -3.18
CA PRO A 161 4.48 8.20 -3.50
C PRO A 161 5.00 8.61 -4.88
N VAL A 162 6.32 8.65 -5.02
CA VAL A 162 6.98 8.86 -6.32
C VAL A 162 7.17 7.49 -7.00
N PRO A 163 6.49 7.19 -8.12
CA PRO A 163 6.67 5.91 -8.82
C PRO A 163 8.08 5.81 -9.42
N SER A 164 8.56 4.59 -9.67
CA SER A 164 9.83 4.40 -10.37
C SER A 164 9.73 4.86 -11.83
N VAL A 165 10.85 5.31 -12.40
CA VAL A 165 10.93 5.70 -13.82
C VAL A 165 10.53 4.51 -14.71
N HIS A 166 11.08 3.32 -14.44
CA HIS A 166 10.76 2.09 -15.16
C HIS A 166 9.26 1.81 -15.23
N ASN A 167 8.58 1.78 -14.07
CA ASN A 167 7.14 1.49 -14.02
C ASN A 167 6.32 2.59 -14.72
N THR A 168 6.78 3.84 -14.67
CA THR A 168 6.14 4.96 -15.37
C THR A 168 6.30 4.82 -16.89
N MET A 169 7.48 4.46 -17.38
CA MET A 169 7.75 4.25 -18.81
C MET A 169 6.99 3.04 -19.36
N GLU A 170 6.92 1.94 -18.62
CA GLU A 170 6.14 0.75 -19.02
C GLU A 170 4.65 1.09 -19.18
N ARG A 171 4.07 1.83 -18.23
CA ARG A 171 2.68 2.28 -18.28
C ARG A 171 2.44 3.30 -19.39
N TYR A 172 3.39 4.20 -19.61
CA TYR A 172 3.36 5.17 -20.71
C TYR A 172 3.28 4.46 -22.06
N LEU A 173 4.20 3.54 -22.34
CA LEU A 173 4.22 2.78 -23.60
C LEU A 173 2.91 2.00 -23.80
N ARG A 174 2.40 1.35 -22.75
CA ARG A 174 1.11 0.66 -22.80
C ARG A 174 -0.05 1.61 -23.13
N SER A 175 -0.05 2.84 -22.60
CA SER A 175 -1.10 3.82 -22.83
C SER A 175 -1.09 4.42 -24.24
N VAL A 176 0.09 4.57 -24.85
CA VAL A 176 0.22 5.13 -26.20
C VAL A 176 0.13 4.07 -27.30
N ARG A 177 0.33 2.79 -26.98
CA ARG A 177 0.25 1.69 -27.95
C ARG A 177 -1.02 1.70 -28.81
N PRO A 178 -2.25 1.85 -28.27
CA PRO A 178 -3.46 1.87 -29.10
C PRO A 178 -3.63 3.15 -29.93
N LEU A 179 -2.81 4.18 -29.68
CA LEU A 179 -2.89 5.48 -30.35
C LEU A 179 -1.88 5.62 -31.49
N LEU A 180 -0.95 4.67 -31.64
CA LEU A 180 0.20 4.74 -32.54
C LEU A 180 0.25 3.52 -33.46
N ASP A 181 0.67 3.75 -34.69
CA ASP A 181 1.11 2.68 -35.59
C ASP A 181 2.43 2.05 -35.11
N ASN A 182 2.87 0.99 -35.79
CA ASN A 182 4.06 0.24 -35.38
C ASN A 182 5.34 1.09 -35.44
N GLU A 183 5.51 1.90 -36.48
CA GLU A 183 6.70 2.72 -36.67
C GLU A 183 6.82 3.79 -35.58
N ASN A 184 5.73 4.53 -35.29
CA ASN A 184 5.76 5.54 -34.23
C ASN A 184 5.88 4.91 -32.84
N TYR A 185 5.27 3.74 -32.62
CA TYR A 185 5.41 3.01 -31.36
C TYR A 185 6.87 2.57 -31.12
N GLU A 186 7.54 2.01 -32.11
CA GLU A 186 8.95 1.62 -32.01
C GLU A 186 9.85 2.83 -31.70
N ARG A 187 9.56 3.99 -32.32
CA ARG A 187 10.23 5.24 -31.99
C ARG A 187 10.01 5.66 -30.53
N MET A 188 8.79 5.58 -30.03
CA MET A 188 8.49 5.92 -28.63
C MET A 188 9.16 4.97 -27.65
N GLU A 189 9.25 3.68 -27.99
CA GLU A 189 9.96 2.69 -27.18
C GLU A 189 11.45 3.01 -27.04
N LYS A 190 12.11 3.38 -28.15
CA LYS A 190 13.52 3.82 -28.15
C LYS A 190 13.71 5.05 -27.26
N LEU A 191 12.86 6.07 -27.41
CA LEU A 191 12.94 7.30 -26.61
C LEU A 191 12.68 7.07 -25.12
N ALA A 192 11.68 6.24 -24.77
CA ALA A 192 11.39 5.90 -23.38
C ALA A 192 12.56 5.18 -22.72
N LYS A 193 13.19 4.24 -23.44
CA LYS A 193 14.37 3.51 -22.98
C LYS A 193 15.59 4.43 -22.85
N GLU A 194 15.79 5.35 -23.77
CA GLU A 194 16.85 6.36 -23.68
C GLU A 194 16.64 7.26 -22.46
N PHE A 195 15.43 7.80 -22.27
CA PHE A 195 15.09 8.64 -21.12
C PHE A 195 15.32 7.91 -19.79
N GLU A 196 14.87 6.66 -19.67
CA GLU A 196 15.07 5.84 -18.48
C GLU A 196 16.55 5.64 -18.16
N ASN A 197 17.38 5.46 -19.19
CA ASN A 197 18.81 5.17 -19.01
C ASN A 197 19.68 6.40 -18.81
N THR A 198 19.23 7.56 -19.31
CA THR A 198 19.97 8.83 -19.31
C THR A 198 19.43 9.81 -18.25
N ILE A 199 18.75 10.87 -18.68
CA ILE A 199 18.34 12.01 -17.85
C ILE A 199 17.26 11.66 -16.82
N GLY A 200 16.43 10.64 -17.09
CA GLY A 200 15.34 10.22 -16.22
C GLY A 200 15.82 9.88 -14.80
N LYS A 201 16.99 9.26 -14.65
CA LYS A 201 17.59 8.96 -13.34
C LYS A 201 17.91 10.23 -12.54
N LYS A 202 18.42 11.27 -13.19
CA LYS A 202 18.75 12.56 -12.56
C LYS A 202 17.48 13.29 -12.13
N LEU A 203 16.48 13.37 -13.01
CA LEU A 203 15.19 13.99 -12.72
C LEU A 203 14.44 13.26 -11.59
N GLN A 204 14.48 11.93 -11.57
CA GLN A 204 13.88 11.13 -10.49
C GLN A 204 14.50 11.45 -9.13
N ARG A 205 15.83 11.68 -9.06
CA ARG A 205 16.49 12.08 -7.81
C ARG A 205 15.99 13.44 -7.33
N TYR A 206 15.84 14.42 -8.22
CA TYR A 206 15.26 15.72 -7.87
C TYR A 206 13.81 15.61 -7.42
N LEU A 207 13.02 14.74 -8.06
CA LEU A 207 11.64 14.50 -7.68
C LEU A 207 11.50 13.85 -6.30
N LEU A 208 12.36 12.87 -6.01
CA LEU A 208 12.46 12.24 -4.69
C LEU A 208 12.86 13.25 -3.63
N LEU A 209 13.86 14.10 -3.91
CA LEU A 209 14.21 15.20 -3.01
C LEU A 209 12.98 16.07 -2.77
N LYS A 210 12.31 16.63 -3.79
CA LYS A 210 11.10 17.45 -3.61
C LYS A 210 10.01 16.77 -2.77
N SER A 211 9.83 15.45 -2.90
CA SER A 211 8.88 14.68 -2.10
C SER A 211 9.19 14.64 -0.59
N TRP A 212 10.45 14.85 -0.20
CA TRP A 212 10.85 14.91 1.20
C TRP A 212 10.52 16.27 1.84
N TRP A 213 10.63 17.37 1.09
CA TRP A 213 10.38 18.73 1.57
C TRP A 213 8.93 19.22 1.39
N SER A 214 8.07 18.45 0.69
CA SER A 214 6.66 18.80 0.50
C SER A 214 5.71 17.77 1.11
N THR A 215 4.52 18.22 1.50
CA THR A 215 3.41 17.35 1.92
C THR A 215 2.84 16.58 0.72
N ASN A 216 2.78 17.23 -0.44
CA ASN A 216 2.49 16.66 -1.75
C ASN A 216 3.42 17.29 -2.79
N TYR A 217 4.20 16.48 -3.50
CA TYR A 217 5.24 16.95 -4.41
C TYR A 217 4.71 17.47 -5.75
N VAL A 218 3.43 17.27 -6.05
CA VAL A 218 2.82 17.61 -7.34
C VAL A 218 1.89 18.82 -7.25
N SER A 219 1.34 19.13 -6.07
CA SER A 219 0.23 20.08 -5.94
C SER A 219 0.50 21.47 -6.54
N ASP A 220 1.67 22.05 -6.25
CA ASP A 220 2.10 23.35 -6.77
C ASP A 220 2.25 23.34 -8.29
N TRP A 221 2.97 22.35 -8.83
CA TRP A 221 3.15 22.21 -10.27
C TRP A 221 1.86 21.90 -11.01
N TRP A 222 0.98 21.10 -10.42
CA TRP A 222 -0.32 20.77 -10.99
C TRP A 222 -1.22 21.99 -11.07
N GLU A 223 -1.34 22.74 -9.99
CA GLU A 223 -2.12 23.98 -9.95
C GLU A 223 -1.63 24.99 -10.98
N GLU A 224 -0.31 25.23 -10.98
CA GLU A 224 0.30 26.18 -11.90
C GLU A 224 0.13 25.76 -13.36
N TYR A 225 0.43 24.50 -13.69
CA TYR A 225 0.41 24.00 -15.06
C TYR A 225 -1.00 23.84 -15.61
N VAL A 226 -1.92 23.26 -14.83
CA VAL A 226 -3.26 22.92 -15.30
C VAL A 226 -4.18 24.13 -15.34
N TYR A 227 -4.05 25.06 -14.39
CA TYR A 227 -4.97 26.18 -14.26
C TYR A 227 -4.31 27.53 -14.54
N LEU A 228 -3.19 27.84 -13.89
CA LEU A 228 -2.68 29.22 -13.88
C LEU A 228 -1.90 29.63 -15.14
N ARG A 229 -1.33 28.66 -15.88
CA ARG A 229 -0.61 28.91 -17.13
C ARG A 229 -1.51 28.97 -18.36
N GLY A 230 -2.72 28.41 -18.28
CA GLY A 230 -3.69 28.44 -19.37
C GLY A 230 -4.10 29.88 -19.70
N ARG A 231 -4.05 30.25 -20.99
CA ARG A 231 -4.49 31.59 -21.47
C ARG A 231 -5.89 31.58 -22.09
N SER A 232 -6.50 30.40 -22.21
CA SER A 232 -7.85 30.27 -22.73
C SER A 232 -8.89 30.84 -21.77
N PRO A 233 -10.01 31.39 -22.25
CA PRO A 233 -11.09 31.90 -21.40
C PRO A 233 -11.60 30.84 -20.43
N LEU A 234 -11.82 31.22 -19.17
CA LEU A 234 -12.18 30.28 -18.09
C LEU A 234 -13.58 29.67 -18.25
N MET A 235 -14.56 30.46 -18.70
CA MET A 235 -16.00 30.16 -18.63
C MET A 235 -16.44 28.87 -19.33
N VAL A 236 -15.66 28.37 -20.29
CA VAL A 236 -15.96 27.13 -21.03
C VAL A 236 -14.84 26.11 -20.91
N ASN A 237 -13.59 26.57 -20.81
CA ASN A 237 -12.41 25.70 -20.94
C ASN A 237 -11.91 25.15 -19.59
N SER A 238 -12.31 25.75 -18.47
CA SER A 238 -11.78 25.39 -17.14
C SER A 238 -12.85 25.33 -16.06
N ASN A 239 -13.78 26.28 -16.04
CA ASN A 239 -14.87 26.28 -15.07
C ASN A 239 -15.83 25.11 -15.35
N PHE A 240 -16.07 24.29 -14.35
CA PHE A 240 -17.19 23.36 -14.36
C PHE A 240 -18.41 24.05 -13.73
N TYR A 241 -19.60 23.76 -14.24
CA TYR A 241 -20.85 24.21 -13.64
C TYR A 241 -21.71 22.99 -13.28
N ALA A 242 -22.50 23.15 -12.23
CA ALA A 242 -23.50 22.18 -11.82
C ALA A 242 -24.84 22.90 -11.74
N THR A 243 -25.90 22.22 -12.18
CA THR A 243 -27.26 22.72 -12.17
C THR A 243 -28.05 21.96 -11.11
N ASP A 244 -28.37 22.63 -10.01
CA ASP A 244 -29.03 22.03 -8.82
C ASP A 244 -30.57 21.87 -8.97
N ALA A 245 -31.16 22.49 -9.99
CA ALA A 245 -32.60 22.76 -10.02
C ALA A 245 -33.40 22.00 -11.10
N ILE A 246 -32.81 21.05 -11.83
CA ILE A 246 -33.45 20.46 -13.03
C ILE A 246 -34.80 19.78 -12.70
N PHE A 247 -34.99 19.31 -11.45
CA PHE A 247 -36.19 18.55 -11.05
C PHE A 247 -36.96 19.17 -9.87
N GLN A 248 -36.74 20.45 -9.55
CA GLN A 248 -37.45 21.12 -8.46
C GLN A 248 -38.52 22.09 -8.98
N HIS A 249 -39.71 22.04 -8.40
CA HIS A 249 -40.74 23.06 -8.61
C HIS A 249 -40.42 24.27 -7.73
N LEU A 250 -39.80 25.28 -8.34
CA LEU A 250 -39.38 26.49 -7.65
C LEU A 250 -40.45 27.58 -7.75
N THR A 251 -40.54 28.43 -6.74
CA THR A 251 -41.30 29.69 -6.81
C THR A 251 -40.78 30.58 -7.94
N GLU A 252 -41.65 31.37 -8.57
CA GLU A 252 -41.28 32.29 -9.65
C GLU A 252 -40.44 33.49 -9.16
N ASN A 253 -40.51 33.81 -7.87
CA ASN A 253 -39.75 34.92 -7.28
C ASN A 253 -38.25 34.55 -7.13
N GLN A 254 -37.40 35.17 -7.94
CA GLN A 254 -35.94 34.93 -7.93
C GLN A 254 -35.28 35.22 -6.58
N ALA A 255 -35.71 36.28 -5.88
CA ALA A 255 -35.16 36.63 -4.57
C ALA A 255 -35.53 35.58 -3.51
N ALA A 256 -36.77 35.04 -3.56
CA ALA A 256 -37.19 33.96 -2.68
C ALA A 256 -36.39 32.67 -2.91
N ARG A 257 -36.05 32.34 -4.17
CA ARG A 257 -35.16 31.20 -4.49
C ARG A 257 -33.74 31.43 -3.95
N ALA A 258 -33.17 32.62 -4.16
CA ALA A 258 -31.83 32.96 -3.71
C ALA A 258 -31.71 32.96 -2.17
N GLY A 259 -32.77 33.33 -1.45
CA GLY A 259 -32.79 33.30 0.03
C GLY A 259 -32.77 31.90 0.65
N MET A 260 -32.97 30.84 -0.14
CA MET A 260 -32.94 29.44 0.32
C MET A 260 -31.58 28.74 0.09
N ILE A 261 -30.64 29.39 -0.61
CA ILE A 261 -29.27 28.91 -0.89
C ILE A 261 -28.32 29.40 0.20
#